data_AF-A0A969VAR3-F1
#
_entry.id   AF-A0A969VAR3-F1
#
_cell.length_a   1.000
_cell.length_b   1.000
_cell.length_c   1.000
_cell.angle_alpha   90.00
_cell.angle_beta   90.00
_cell.angle_gamma   90.00
#
_symmetry.space_group_name_H-M   'P 1'
#
loop_
_entity.id
_entity.type
_entity.pdbx_description
1 polymer ?
#
loop_
_entity_poly.entity_id
_entity_poly.type
_entity_poly.pdbx_seq_one_letter_code
_entity_poly.pdbx_strand_id
1 'polypeptide(L)'
;MCVRQVEDFVVESERRYFVVCGQPFAASLDEEIPDIVRECAARINSKFFCVDAIDRQDGLKRIVEIGDGQVSDIVGWSAEHFAQIWSIV
;
A
#
# COMPACT_ATOMS: atom_id res chain seq x y z
N MET A 1 -10.79 19.98 5.49
CA MET A 1 -9.42 19.98 6.06
C MET A 1 -9.28 18.72 6.89
N CYS A 2 -8.36 17.83 6.53
CA CYS A 2 -8.06 16.64 7.32
C CYS A 2 -6.84 16.94 8.19
N VAL A 3 -7.00 16.86 9.50
CA VAL A 3 -5.91 17.03 10.47
C VAL A 3 -5.66 15.68 11.11
N ARG A 4 -4.40 15.24 11.10
CA ARG A 4 -3.97 13.97 11.68
C ARG A 4 -3.07 14.24 12.88
N GLN A 5 -3.04 13.32 13.82
CA GLN A 5 -2.04 13.34 14.87
C GLN A 5 -0.65 13.14 14.25
N VAL A 6 0.33 13.91 14.71
CA VAL A 6 1.74 13.71 14.32
C VAL A 6 2.26 12.48 15.04
N GLU A 7 2.85 11.55 14.29
CA GLU A 7 3.47 10.33 14.79
C GLU A 7 4.92 10.23 14.27
N ASP A 8 5.79 9.57 15.03
CA ASP A 8 7.20 9.37 14.66
C ASP A 8 7.34 8.13 13.74
N PHE A 9 7.63 8.36 12.46
CA PHE A 9 7.77 7.32 11.46
C PHE A 9 9.22 7.00 11.10
N VAL A 10 9.44 5.77 10.61
CA VAL A 10 10.67 5.36 9.92
C VAL A 10 10.47 5.68 8.44
N VAL A 11 11.00 6.81 7.97
CA VAL A 11 10.64 7.41 6.66
C VAL A 11 10.89 6.46 5.48
N GLU A 12 11.98 5.73 5.52
CA GLU A 12 12.39 4.76 4.48
C GLU A 12 11.55 3.47 4.45
N SER A 13 10.68 3.26 5.44
CA SER A 13 9.81 2.09 5.55
C SER A 13 8.48 2.23 4.80
N GLU A 14 8.19 3.42 4.25
CA GLU A 14 6.95 3.63 3.52
C GLU A 14 6.90 2.73 2.28
N ARG A 15 5.81 1.98 2.14
CA ARG A 15 5.56 1.07 1.02
C ARG A 15 4.16 1.27 0.49
N ARG A 16 4.04 1.20 -0.83
CA ARG A 16 2.76 1.25 -1.56
C ARG A 16 2.33 -0.14 -1.97
N TYR A 17 1.09 -0.47 -1.66
CA TYR A 17 0.42 -1.69 -2.07
C TYR A 17 -0.73 -1.34 -3.01
N PHE A 18 -0.92 -2.11 -4.07
CA PHE A 18 -2.11 -1.99 -4.92
C PHE A 18 -3.09 -3.09 -4.57
N VAL A 19 -4.37 -2.75 -4.47
CA VAL A 19 -5.46 -3.71 -4.29
C VAL A 19 -6.24 -3.77 -5.59
N VAL A 20 -6.35 -4.96 -6.17
CA VAL A 20 -7.17 -5.21 -7.36
C VAL A 20 -8.18 -6.30 -7.02
N CYS A 21 -9.47 -6.01 -7.19
CA CYS A 21 -10.57 -6.93 -6.90
C CYS A 21 -10.49 -7.56 -5.49
N GLY A 22 -10.06 -6.79 -4.49
CA GLY A 22 -9.90 -7.23 -3.10
C GLY A 22 -8.59 -7.96 -2.80
N GLN A 23 -7.74 -8.20 -3.80
CA GLN A 23 -6.43 -8.83 -3.64
C GLN A 23 -5.33 -7.76 -3.54
N PRO A 24 -4.58 -7.68 -2.41
CA PRO A 24 -3.43 -6.79 -2.29
C PRO A 24 -2.17 -7.39 -2.95
N PHE A 25 -1.37 -6.51 -3.55
CA PHE A 25 -0.09 -6.79 -4.20
C PHE A 25 1.00 -5.82 -3.71
N ALA A 26 2.22 -6.31 -3.58
CA ALA A 26 3.41 -5.55 -3.19
C ALA A 26 4.25 -5.19 -4.40
N ALA A 27 5.14 -4.21 -4.24
CA ALA A 27 6.08 -3.78 -5.27
C ALA A 27 7.08 -4.88 -5.66
N SER A 28 7.40 -5.79 -4.74
CA SER A 28 8.30 -6.92 -4.95
C SER A 28 7.68 -8.24 -4.52
N LEU A 29 8.07 -9.34 -5.16
CA LEU A 29 7.53 -10.69 -4.89
C LEU A 29 8.00 -11.28 -3.55
N ASP A 30 9.13 -10.82 -3.02
CA ASP A 30 9.67 -11.19 -1.72
C ASP A 30 9.13 -10.31 -0.58
N GLU A 31 8.36 -9.27 -0.89
CA GLU A 31 7.77 -8.39 0.10
C GLU A 31 6.47 -8.98 0.64
N GLU A 32 6.42 -9.14 1.96
CA GLU A 32 5.20 -9.57 2.65
C GLU A 32 4.17 -8.44 2.68
N ILE A 33 2.94 -8.73 2.28
CA ILE A 33 1.82 -7.82 2.52
C ILE A 33 1.59 -7.73 4.04
N PRO A 34 1.48 -6.55 4.65
CA PRO A 34 1.13 -6.45 6.07
C PRO A 34 -0.34 -6.77 6.35
N ASP A 35 -0.66 -7.31 7.53
CA ASP A 35 -2.05 -7.63 7.90
C ASP A 35 -2.98 -6.42 7.87
N ILE A 36 -2.50 -5.23 8.28
CA ILE A 36 -3.29 -4.00 8.21
C ILE A 36 -3.71 -3.66 6.75
N VAL A 37 -2.90 -4.03 5.76
CA VAL A 37 -3.21 -3.84 4.33
C VAL A 37 -4.24 -4.87 3.87
N ARG A 38 -4.12 -6.13 4.28
CA ARG A 38 -5.14 -7.17 4.00
C ARG A 38 -6.50 -6.81 4.61
N GLU A 39 -6.50 -6.34 5.85
CA GLU A 39 -7.71 -5.87 6.52
C GLU A 39 -8.32 -4.67 5.80
N CYS A 40 -7.51 -3.73 5.32
CA CYS A 40 -7.97 -2.61 4.50
C CYS A 40 -8.61 -3.11 3.19
N ALA A 41 -7.94 -4.02 2.48
CA ALA A 41 -8.43 -4.66 1.25
C ALA A 41 -9.81 -5.30 1.43
N ALA A 42 -10.03 -6.01 2.54
CA ALA A 42 -11.29 -6.68 2.84
C ALA A 42 -12.45 -5.73 3.19
N ARG A 43 -12.17 -4.49 3.62
CA ARG A 43 -13.18 -3.53 4.09
C ARG A 43 -13.71 -2.60 3.00
N ILE A 44 -12.95 -2.41 1.91
CA ILE A 44 -13.28 -1.44 0.86
C ILE A 44 -13.84 -2.15 -0.35
N ASN A 45 -15.11 -1.85 -0.68
CA ASN A 45 -15.75 -2.37 -1.89
C ASN A 45 -15.40 -1.50 -3.12
N SER A 46 -14.13 -1.53 -3.53
CA SER A 46 -13.64 -0.93 -4.77
C SER A 46 -12.89 -1.98 -5.58
N LYS A 47 -13.00 -1.90 -6.91
CA LYS A 47 -12.23 -2.77 -7.82
C LYS A 47 -10.74 -2.48 -7.78
N PHE A 48 -10.38 -1.23 -7.46
CA PHE A 48 -9.00 -0.78 -7.46
C PHE A 48 -8.79 0.36 -6.47
N PHE A 49 -7.66 0.31 -5.77
CA PHE A 49 -7.11 1.41 -4.97
C PHE A 49 -5.67 1.08 -4.55
N CYS A 50 -4.94 2.08 -4.08
CA CYS A 50 -3.65 1.91 -3.42
C CYS A 50 -3.78 2.10 -1.90
N VAL A 51 -2.86 1.48 -1.16
CA VAL A 51 -2.70 1.62 0.29
C VAL A 51 -1.24 1.91 0.56
N ASP A 52 -0.96 3.05 1.19
CA ASP A 52 0.38 3.39 1.65
C ASP A 52 0.48 3.08 3.14
N ALA A 53 1.46 2.23 3.49
CA ALA A 53 1.72 1.84 4.86
C ALA A 53 3.18 2.12 5.25
N ILE A 54 3.37 2.52 6.51
CA ILE A 54 4.66 2.92 7.06
C ILE A 54 4.85 2.34 8.46
N ASP A 55 6.10 2.06 8.82
CA ASP A 55 6.47 1.69 10.18
C ASP A 55 6.58 2.92 11.06
N ARG A 56 6.00 2.82 12.24
CA ARG A 56 6.20 3.73 13.36
C ARG A 56 7.43 3.30 14.14
N GLN A 57 8.10 4.25 14.80
CA GLN A 57 9.33 3.99 15.56
C GLN A 57 9.16 2.96 16.70
N ASP A 58 7.95 2.73 17.19
CA ASP A 58 7.67 1.72 18.22
C ASP A 58 7.36 0.31 17.66
N GLY A 59 7.56 0.10 16.36
CA GLY A 59 7.39 -1.18 15.69
C GLY A 59 5.96 -1.47 15.22
N LEU A 60 5.01 -0.54 15.39
CA LEU A 60 3.67 -0.68 14.83
C LEU A 60 3.62 -0.18 13.38
N LYS A 61 2.77 -0.80 12.55
CA LYS A 61 2.45 -0.30 11.21
C LYS A 61 1.27 0.67 11.23
N ARG A 62 1.27 1.64 10.30
CA ARG A 62 0.18 2.59 10.05
C ARG A 62 -0.14 2.63 8.57
N ILE A 63 -1.43 2.70 8.25
CA ILE A 63 -1.87 3.17 6.93
C ILE A 63 -1.91 4.69 6.97
N VAL A 64 -1.17 5.33 6.06
CA VAL A 64 -1.08 6.80 5.98
C VAL A 64 -1.90 7.37 4.83
N GLU A 65 -2.17 6.56 3.80
CA GLU A 65 -3.01 6.95 2.68
C GLU A 65 -3.76 5.75 2.09
N ILE A 66 -4.97 6.01 1.61
CA ILE A 66 -5.75 5.13 0.74
C ILE A 66 -6.27 6.01 -0.39
N GLY A 67 -5.97 5.65 -1.63
CA GLY A 67 -6.27 6.49 -2.79
C GLY A 67 -6.30 5.69 -4.08
N ASP A 68 -6.27 6.38 -5.22
CA ASP A 68 -6.13 5.78 -6.54
C ASP A 68 -4.67 5.68 -7.01
N GLY A 69 -3.75 6.39 -6.34
CA GLY A 69 -2.31 6.15 -6.36
C GLY A 69 -1.62 6.40 -7.70
N GLN A 70 -0.47 7.06 -7.66
CA GLN A 70 0.41 7.11 -8.82
C GLN A 70 1.34 5.89 -8.83
N VAL A 71 1.58 5.30 -10.01
CA VAL A 71 2.71 4.40 -10.20
C VAL A 71 3.99 5.23 -10.27
N SER A 72 4.90 5.03 -9.33
CA SER A 72 6.22 5.68 -9.38
C SER A 72 7.31 4.74 -8.90
N ASP A 73 8.46 4.84 -9.56
CA ASP A 73 9.64 4.05 -9.19
C ASP A 73 10.13 4.38 -7.76
N ILE A 74 9.81 5.58 -7.26
CA ILE A 74 10.18 6.05 -5.91
C ILE A 74 9.59 5.16 -4.81
N VAL A 75 8.40 4.60 -5.03
CA VAL A 75 7.72 3.68 -4.09
C VAL A 75 7.87 2.21 -4.49
N GLY A 76 8.82 1.91 -5.38
CA GLY A 76 9.23 0.54 -5.75
C GLY A 76 8.44 -0.09 -6.90
N TRP A 77 7.46 0.60 -7.48
CA TRP A 77 6.63 0.05 -8.56
C TRP A 77 7.14 0.45 -9.94
N SER A 78 7.52 -0.55 -10.75
CA SER A 78 7.63 -0.35 -12.20
C SER A 78 6.26 -0.42 -12.87
N ALA A 79 6.11 0.26 -14.00
CA ALA A 79 4.90 0.21 -14.81
C ALA A 79 4.61 -1.21 -15.32
N GLU A 80 5.65 -1.98 -15.62
CA GLU A 80 5.54 -3.36 -16.08
C GLU A 80 4.98 -4.27 -14.99
N HIS A 81 5.49 -4.17 -13.76
CA HIS A 81 4.97 -4.98 -12.66
C HIS A 81 3.53 -4.58 -12.32
N PHE A 82 3.24 -3.28 -12.32
CA PHE A 82 1.87 -2.80 -12.17
C PHE A 82 0.94 -3.36 -13.26
N ALA A 83 1.34 -3.36 -14.53
CA ALA A 83 0.53 -3.96 -15.59
C ALA A 83 0.31 -5.46 -15.40
N GLN A 84 1.30 -6.18 -14.86
CA GLN A 84 1.21 -7.62 -14.61
C GLN A 84 0.15 -7.97 -13.57
N ILE A 85 0.00 -7.21 -12.49
CA ILE A 85 -1.01 -7.56 -11.46
C ILE A 85 -2.43 -7.53 -12.03
N TRP A 86 -2.71 -6.68 -13.03
CA TRP A 86 -4.00 -6.65 -13.73
C TRP A 86 -4.25 -7.84 -14.66
N SER A 87 -3.21 -8.60 -15.01
CA SER A 87 -3.34 -9.79 -15.85
C SER A 87 -3.65 -11.08 -15.08
N ILE A 88 -3.56 -11.03 -13.74
CA ILE A 88 -3.66 -12.19 -12.84
C ILE A 88 -5.04 -12.27 -12.15
N VAL A 89 -5.82 -11.20 -12.19
CA VAL A 89 -7.18 -11.06 -11.62
C VAL A 89 -8.24 -10.95 -12.71
#